data_AF-A0A1W9RET2-F1
#
_entry.id   AF-A0A1W9RET2-F1
#
_cell.length_a   1.000
_cell.length_b   1.000
_cell.length_c   1.000
_cell.angle_alpha   90.00
_cell.angle_beta   90.00
_cell.angle_gamma   90.00
#
_symmetry.space_group_name_H-M   'P 1'
#
loop_
_entity.id
_entity.type
_entity.pdbx_description
1 polymer ?
#
loop_
_entity_poly.entity_id
_entity_poly.type
_entity_poly.pdbx_seq_one_letter_code
_entity_poly.pdbx_strand_id
1 'polypeptide(L)'
;MSVSSRDKLGIIAGGTIYPVLVAQGAKARGYQIYAVGIEGLTLPEIEKYTHKVCWINMGNLQKLIEFFRENGIKELIMAGNVRKADLFKKLKLDPLTAKLFQGLSDKSDMNLLQVFAKELERNGLSLLDARTFLDEYIPKRGALTKLSPTKSQWEDILFGWKVAKTLASFDIGLTVVVKDKVVIALEGIEGTDETIKRAGDLTAGGFVVVKVARPHQDLRFELPVVGLNTVKLLVKHQASVLAIEAEKTLFFDIHQAISFANSNSLPILAL
;
A
#
# COMPACT_ATOMS: atom_id res chain seq x y z
N MET A 1 33.84 13.99 -1.29
CA MET A 1 32.76 14.76 -1.95
C MET A 1 31.66 14.94 -0.92
N SER A 2 31.27 16.18 -0.61
CA SER A 2 30.24 16.47 0.40
C SER A 2 28.89 16.00 -0.11
N VAL A 3 28.30 15.00 0.54
CA VAL A 3 26.93 14.53 0.29
C VAL A 3 26.00 15.72 0.51
N SER A 4 25.30 16.15 -0.54
CA SER A 4 24.30 17.22 -0.46
C SER A 4 23.13 16.71 0.38
N SER A 5 22.40 17.58 1.09
CA SER A 5 21.18 17.15 1.81
C SER A 5 20.11 16.57 0.89
N ARG A 6 20.24 16.72 -0.44
CA ARG A 6 19.38 16.09 -1.46
C ARG A 6 19.71 14.62 -1.73
N ASP A 7 20.80 14.09 -1.21
CA ASP A 7 21.26 12.72 -1.48
C ASP A 7 20.96 11.78 -0.30
N LYS A 8 20.24 12.24 0.73
CA LYS A 8 19.88 11.43 1.90
C LYS A 8 18.37 11.29 2.03
N LEU A 9 17.92 10.06 2.23
CA LEU A 9 16.50 9.72 2.36
C LEU A 9 16.25 8.95 3.64
N GLY A 10 15.20 9.32 4.37
CA GLY A 10 14.71 8.49 5.46
C GLY A 10 13.59 7.56 5.01
N ILE A 11 13.55 6.33 5.54
CA ILE A 11 12.42 5.42 5.37
C ILE A 11 11.88 5.06 6.74
N ILE A 12 10.59 5.30 6.96
CA ILE A 12 9.83 4.72 8.07
C ILE A 12 9.25 3.41 7.56
N ALA A 13 9.85 2.30 7.97
CA ALA A 13 9.56 0.99 7.42
C ALA A 13 8.52 0.25 8.28
N GLY A 14 7.36 -0.02 7.70
CA GLY A 14 6.35 -0.95 8.21
C GLY A 14 6.60 -2.38 7.73
N GLY A 15 5.52 -3.16 7.62
CA GLY A 15 5.57 -4.54 7.14
C GLY A 15 5.63 -4.64 5.63
N THR A 16 5.61 -5.89 5.13
CA THR A 16 5.71 -6.28 3.70
C THR A 16 7.09 -6.03 3.06
N ILE A 17 7.22 -6.39 1.78
CA ILE A 17 8.41 -6.12 0.96
C ILE A 17 8.55 -4.64 0.58
N TYR A 18 7.49 -3.85 0.75
CA TYR A 18 7.41 -2.50 0.22
C TYR A 18 8.55 -1.56 0.65
N PRO A 19 8.96 -1.50 1.94
CA PRO A 19 10.11 -0.69 2.36
C PRO A 19 11.43 -1.07 1.67
N VAL A 20 11.61 -2.36 1.39
CA VAL A 20 12.81 -2.88 0.72
C VAL A 20 12.85 -2.41 -0.73
N LEU A 21 11.71 -2.42 -1.44
CA LEU A 21 11.61 -1.93 -2.81
C LEU A 21 11.89 -0.44 -2.92
N VAL A 22 11.36 0.37 -1.99
CA VAL A 22 11.66 1.81 -1.91
C VAL A 22 13.17 2.02 -1.70
N ALA A 23 13.77 1.29 -0.76
CA ALA A 23 15.20 1.38 -0.49
C ALA A 23 16.04 0.97 -1.73
N GLN A 24 15.67 -0.08 -2.44
CA GLN A 24 16.32 -0.48 -3.69
C GLN A 24 16.23 0.62 -4.76
N GLY A 25 15.03 1.13 -5.02
CA GLY A 25 14.78 2.16 -6.03
C GLY A 25 15.50 3.48 -5.74
N ALA A 26 15.55 3.87 -4.46
CA ALA A 26 16.30 5.06 -4.02
C ALA A 26 17.82 4.85 -4.14
N LYS A 27 18.34 3.69 -3.73
CA LYS A 27 19.76 3.35 -3.81
C LYS A 27 20.26 3.34 -5.25
N ALA A 28 19.45 2.79 -6.18
CA ALA A 28 19.75 2.79 -7.61
C ALA A 28 19.86 4.20 -8.20
N ARG A 29 19.21 5.20 -7.58
CA ARG A 29 19.27 6.62 -7.95
C ARG A 29 20.32 7.41 -7.16
N GLY A 30 21.14 6.75 -6.34
CA GLY A 30 22.28 7.35 -5.64
C GLY A 30 22.00 7.86 -4.22
N TYR A 31 20.81 7.62 -3.67
CA TYR A 31 20.48 8.06 -2.31
C TYR A 31 21.19 7.22 -1.23
N GLN A 32 21.69 7.89 -0.18
CA GLN A 32 22.03 7.28 1.10
C GLN A 32 20.79 7.13 1.96
N ILE A 33 20.39 5.90 2.21
CA ILE A 33 19.12 5.62 2.89
C ILE A 33 19.34 5.35 4.38
N TYR A 34 18.56 6.01 5.22
CA TYR A 34 18.50 5.79 6.65
C TYR A 34 17.12 5.25 6.97
N ALA A 35 17.02 4.07 7.56
CA ALA A 35 15.71 3.48 7.86
C ALA A 35 15.45 3.42 9.36
N VAL A 36 14.19 3.60 9.74
CA VAL A 36 13.65 3.20 11.04
C VAL A 36 12.75 2.00 10.80
N GLY A 37 13.16 0.85 11.33
CA GLY A 37 12.41 -0.41 11.24
C GLY A 37 11.68 -0.71 12.54
N ILE A 38 10.51 -1.34 12.42
CA ILE A 38 9.68 -1.77 13.55
C ILE A 38 9.98 -3.24 13.85
N GLU A 39 10.43 -3.52 15.06
CA GLU A 39 10.72 -4.89 15.53
C GLU A 39 9.50 -5.80 15.38
N GLY A 40 9.71 -6.99 14.81
CA GLY A 40 8.66 -7.98 14.57
C GLY A 40 7.69 -7.66 13.43
N LEU A 41 7.88 -6.53 12.73
CA LEU A 41 7.04 -6.13 11.59
C LEU A 41 7.85 -5.92 10.31
N THR A 42 8.94 -5.15 10.39
CA THR A 42 9.78 -4.84 9.23
C THR A 42 10.67 -6.02 8.85
N LEU A 43 10.81 -6.25 7.55
CA LEU A 43 11.70 -7.26 6.99
C LEU A 43 13.18 -6.87 7.23
N PRO A 44 14.00 -7.73 7.89
CA PRO A 44 15.43 -7.48 8.12
C PRO A 44 16.24 -7.23 6.84
N GLU A 45 15.75 -7.70 5.70
CA GLU A 45 16.35 -7.49 4.38
C GLU A 45 16.56 -6.01 4.03
N ILE A 46 15.84 -5.09 4.68
CA ILE A 46 16.04 -3.64 4.50
C ILE A 46 17.48 -3.21 4.77
N GLU A 47 18.17 -3.87 5.73
CA GLU A 47 19.55 -3.55 6.11
C GLU A 47 20.53 -3.63 4.92
N LYS A 48 20.26 -4.51 3.95
CA LYS A 48 21.10 -4.68 2.74
C LYS A 48 21.09 -3.44 1.82
N TYR A 49 20.04 -2.62 1.91
CA TYR A 49 19.79 -1.51 1.01
C TYR A 49 19.94 -0.15 1.70
N THR A 50 20.20 -0.13 3.00
CA THR A 50 20.31 1.09 3.79
C THR A 50 21.74 1.34 4.26
N HIS A 51 22.10 2.60 4.40
CA HIS A 51 23.34 3.03 5.03
C HIS A 51 23.31 2.80 6.56
N LYS A 52 22.16 3.04 7.20
CA LYS A 52 21.96 2.82 8.64
C LYS A 52 20.51 2.48 8.94
N VAL A 53 20.29 1.53 9.86
CA VAL A 53 18.95 1.17 10.36
C VAL A 53 18.88 1.43 11.86
N CYS A 54 17.79 2.03 12.31
CA CYS A 54 17.40 2.08 13.72
C CYS A 54 16.19 1.19 13.94
N TRP A 55 16.37 0.14 14.74
CA TRP A 55 15.27 -0.71 15.16
C TRP A 55 14.57 -0.12 16.39
N ILE A 56 13.23 -0.05 16.31
CA ILE A 56 12.37 0.47 17.37
C ILE A 56 11.20 -0.46 17.62
N ASN A 57 10.67 -0.42 18.84
CA ASN A 57 9.35 -0.98 19.11
C ASN A 57 8.26 0.02 18.69
N MET A 58 7.08 -0.50 18.34
CA MET A 58 5.87 0.30 18.09
C MET A 58 5.59 1.25 19.27
N GLY A 59 5.43 2.55 18.98
CA GLY A 59 5.15 3.58 20.00
C GLY A 59 6.34 4.44 20.42
N ASN A 60 7.51 4.30 19.78
CA ASN A 60 8.70 5.10 20.02
C ASN A 60 8.90 6.21 18.95
N LEU A 61 7.94 7.11 18.81
CA LEU A 61 8.02 8.23 17.85
C LEU A 61 9.21 9.17 18.14
N GLN A 62 9.50 9.43 19.41
CA GLN A 62 10.59 10.31 19.80
C GLN A 62 11.94 9.77 19.30
N LYS A 63 12.20 8.48 19.52
CA LYS A 63 13.42 7.81 19.04
C LYS A 63 13.53 7.84 17.51
N LEU A 64 12.42 7.69 16.80
CA LEU A 64 12.35 7.81 15.34
C LEU A 64 12.78 9.22 14.87
N ILE A 65 12.24 10.26 15.50
CA ILE A 65 12.55 11.66 15.15
C ILE A 65 14.01 11.99 15.47
N GLU A 66 14.48 11.59 16.65
CA GLU A 66 15.87 11.79 17.08
C GLU A 66 16.85 11.14 16.10
N PHE A 67 16.59 9.89 15.69
CA PHE A 67 17.41 9.21 14.70
C PHE A 67 17.52 9.98 13.38
N PHE A 68 16.42 10.46 12.81
CA PHE A 68 16.49 11.19 11.55
C PHE A 68 17.22 12.54 11.70
N ARG A 69 16.98 13.26 12.80
CA ARG A 69 17.64 14.54 13.08
C ARG A 69 19.14 14.38 13.26
N GLU A 70 19.59 13.40 14.04
CA GLU A 70 21.02 13.13 14.28
C GLU A 70 21.78 12.79 12.99
N ASN A 71 21.10 12.19 12.00
CA ASN A 71 21.70 11.82 10.72
C ASN A 71 21.50 12.90 9.63
N GLY A 72 20.89 14.04 9.98
CA GLY A 72 20.67 15.17 9.08
C GLY A 72 19.64 14.91 7.98
N ILE A 73 18.65 14.05 8.25
CA ILE A 73 17.59 13.68 7.31
C ILE A 73 16.44 14.67 7.42
N LYS A 74 15.88 15.06 6.27
CA LYS A 74 14.74 15.99 6.18
C LYS A 74 13.56 15.41 5.40
N GLU A 75 13.82 14.56 4.42
CA GLU A 75 12.82 13.95 3.57
C GLU A 75 12.66 12.47 3.93
N LEU A 76 11.42 12.06 4.16
CA LEU A 76 11.06 10.73 4.63
C LEU A 76 10.03 10.09 3.70
N ILE A 77 10.12 8.78 3.49
CA ILE A 77 9.03 7.98 2.91
C ILE A 77 8.50 7.03 3.98
N MET A 78 7.19 7.01 4.15
CA MET A 78 6.51 5.92 4.86
C MET A 78 6.23 4.81 3.88
N ALA A 79 6.75 3.62 4.16
CA ALA A 79 6.55 2.46 3.32
C ALA A 79 6.15 1.26 4.18
N GLY A 80 5.26 0.44 3.65
CA GLY A 80 4.73 -0.74 4.32
C GLY A 80 3.51 -0.46 5.18
N ASN A 81 2.86 -1.55 5.59
CA ASN A 81 1.63 -1.48 6.39
C ASN A 81 1.94 -1.54 7.89
N VAL A 82 1.04 -0.96 8.68
CA VAL A 82 0.95 -1.15 10.13
C VAL A 82 -0.51 -1.50 10.41
N ARG A 83 -0.80 -2.70 10.90
CA ARG A 83 -2.20 -3.11 11.09
C ARG A 83 -2.78 -2.36 12.29
N LYS A 84 -4.04 -1.91 12.20
CA LYS A 84 -4.79 -1.34 13.34
C LYS A 84 -4.65 -2.19 14.60
N ALA A 85 -4.76 -3.51 14.46
CA ALA A 85 -4.61 -4.46 15.56
C ALA A 85 -3.27 -4.35 16.31
N ASP A 86 -2.19 -3.96 15.63
CA ASP A 86 -0.87 -3.78 16.25
C ASP A 86 -0.82 -2.55 17.16
N LEU A 87 -1.66 -1.53 16.90
CA LEU A 87 -1.84 -0.36 17.77
C LEU A 87 -2.55 -0.69 19.09
N PHE A 88 -3.33 -1.77 19.10
CA PHE A 88 -4.09 -2.23 20.28
C PHE A 88 -3.38 -3.32 21.09
N LYS A 89 -2.20 -3.78 20.65
CA LYS A 89 -1.33 -4.59 21.49
C LYS A 89 -0.85 -3.76 22.68
N LYS A 90 -0.34 -4.40 23.74
CA LYS A 90 0.27 -3.68 24.87
C LYS A 90 1.54 -2.95 24.40
N LEU A 91 1.37 -1.74 23.87
CA LEU A 91 2.46 -0.89 23.41
C LEU A 91 3.01 -0.08 24.57
N LYS A 92 4.34 -0.04 24.68
CA LYS A 92 5.03 0.94 25.51
C LYS A 92 5.14 2.22 24.70
N LEU A 93 4.27 3.18 24.98
CA LEU A 93 4.27 4.48 24.30
C LEU A 93 5.27 5.41 24.99
N ASP A 94 6.11 6.08 24.21
CA ASP A 94 6.90 7.19 24.72
C ASP A 94 5.98 8.41 25.03
N PRO A 95 6.44 9.40 25.80
CA PRO A 95 5.61 10.54 26.22
C PRO A 95 5.01 11.32 25.04
N LEU A 96 5.76 11.47 23.95
CA LEU A 96 5.31 12.17 22.74
C LEU A 96 4.15 11.40 22.08
N THR A 97 4.33 10.09 21.90
CA THR A 97 3.32 9.21 21.33
C THR A 97 2.09 9.15 22.22
N ALA A 98 2.24 8.99 23.53
CA ALA A 98 1.13 8.99 24.47
C ALA A 98 0.29 10.29 24.37
N LYS A 99 0.95 11.44 24.27
CA LYS A 99 0.29 12.75 24.09
C LYS A 99 -0.49 12.83 22.78
N LEU A 100 0.07 12.34 21.67
CA LEU A 100 -0.64 12.30 20.39
C LEU A 100 -1.90 11.43 20.48
N PHE A 101 -1.79 10.24 21.08
CA PHE A 101 -2.92 9.32 21.20
C PHE A 101 -4.05 9.84 22.10
N GLN A 102 -3.73 10.62 23.14
CA GLN A 102 -4.73 11.25 24.00
C GLN A 102 -5.53 12.36 23.29
N GLY A 103 -4.93 13.02 22.29
CA GLY A 103 -5.54 14.13 21.57
C GLY A 103 -6.47 13.72 20.41
N LEU A 104 -6.62 12.42 20.13
CA LEU A 104 -7.40 11.93 19.00
C LEU A 104 -8.89 11.84 19.34
N SER A 105 -9.72 12.53 18.55
CA SER A 105 -11.19 12.47 18.63
C SER A 105 -11.77 11.13 18.20
N ASP A 106 -11.09 10.47 17.26
CA ASP A 106 -11.35 9.09 16.83
C ASP A 106 -10.02 8.41 16.50
N LYS A 107 -10.01 7.07 16.54
CA LYS A 107 -8.83 6.25 16.23
C LYS A 107 -8.90 5.66 14.82
N SER A 108 -9.49 6.40 13.87
CA SER A 108 -9.44 6.00 12.46
C SER A 108 -8.01 6.06 11.93
N ASP A 109 -7.66 5.20 10.96
CA ASP A 109 -6.30 5.15 10.40
C ASP A 109 -5.89 6.49 9.81
N MET A 110 -6.82 7.12 9.09
CA MET A 110 -6.57 8.40 8.44
C MET A 110 -6.24 9.49 9.47
N ASN A 111 -6.98 9.57 10.58
CA ASN A 111 -6.72 10.58 11.61
C ASN A 111 -5.37 10.35 12.30
N LEU A 112 -5.05 9.08 12.62
CA LEU A 112 -3.77 8.68 13.20
C LEU A 112 -2.58 9.06 12.30
N LEU A 113 -2.64 8.68 11.01
CA LEU A 113 -1.58 8.96 10.04
C LEU A 113 -1.41 10.46 9.79
N GLN A 114 -2.50 11.22 9.74
CA GLN A 114 -2.44 12.68 9.56
C GLN A 114 -1.84 13.39 10.78
N VAL A 115 -2.19 12.98 11.99
CA VAL A 115 -1.60 13.53 13.22
C VAL A 115 -0.12 13.19 13.31
N PHE A 116 0.25 11.96 12.95
CA PHE A 116 1.64 11.53 12.86
C PHE A 116 2.44 12.37 11.86
N ALA A 117 1.92 12.55 10.64
CA ALA A 117 2.55 13.37 9.61
C ALA A 117 2.78 14.82 10.07
N LYS A 118 1.77 15.43 10.71
CA LYS A 118 1.89 16.79 11.28
C LYS A 118 2.97 16.88 12.37
N GLU A 119 3.10 15.84 13.19
CA GLU A 119 4.14 15.83 14.22
C GLU A 119 5.55 15.69 13.63
N LEU A 120 5.72 14.90 12.57
CA LEU A 120 6.98 14.87 11.81
C LEU A 120 7.31 16.24 11.20
N GLU A 121 6.33 16.89 10.56
CA GLU A 121 6.51 18.21 9.94
C GLU A 121 6.94 19.27 10.97
N ARG A 122 6.34 19.26 12.18
CA ARG A 122 6.75 20.14 13.29
C ARG A 122 8.20 19.95 13.72
N ASN A 123 8.74 18.76 13.50
CA ASN A 123 10.13 18.42 13.79
C ASN A 123 11.06 18.58 12.57
N GLY A 124 10.59 19.25 11.50
CA GLY A 124 11.38 19.53 10.30
C GLY A 124 11.55 18.33 9.36
N LEU A 125 10.72 17.30 9.52
CA LEU A 125 10.73 16.08 8.71
C LEU A 125 9.51 16.09 7.77
N SER A 126 9.76 16.14 6.47
CA SER A 126 8.72 16.15 5.44
C SER A 126 8.50 14.75 4.88
N LEU A 127 7.24 14.32 4.83
CA LEU A 127 6.85 13.08 4.16
C LEU A 127 6.70 13.31 2.66
N LEU A 128 7.48 12.57 1.87
CA LEU A 128 7.36 12.49 0.42
C LEU A 128 6.19 11.60 0.00
N ASP A 129 5.83 11.67 -1.28
CA ASP A 129 4.89 10.73 -1.89
C ASP A 129 5.41 9.29 -1.75
N ALA A 130 4.57 8.38 -1.28
CA ALA A 130 4.94 6.98 -1.08
C ALA A 130 5.34 6.30 -2.39
N ARG A 131 4.86 6.80 -3.54
CA ARG A 131 5.20 6.33 -4.90
C ARG A 131 6.62 6.69 -5.34
N THR A 132 7.27 7.60 -4.63
CA THR A 132 8.62 8.05 -5.00
C THR A 132 9.55 6.84 -5.11
N PHE A 133 10.23 6.72 -6.26
CA PHE A 133 11.13 5.62 -6.63
C PHE A 133 10.49 4.31 -7.11
N LEU A 134 9.17 4.28 -7.28
CA LEU A 134 8.41 3.07 -7.64
C LEU A 134 7.70 3.19 -8.99
N ASP A 135 8.17 4.06 -9.87
CA ASP A 135 7.54 4.33 -11.17
C ASP A 135 7.29 3.04 -11.98
N GLU A 136 8.16 2.05 -11.85
CA GLU A 136 8.05 0.74 -12.53
C GLU A 136 6.94 -0.17 -11.98
N TYR A 137 6.47 0.09 -10.75
CA TYR A 137 5.41 -0.66 -10.09
C TYR A 137 4.05 0.01 -10.22
N ILE A 138 3.94 1.14 -10.92
CA ILE A 138 2.71 1.93 -11.00
C ILE A 138 2.14 1.83 -12.42
N PRO A 139 1.06 1.05 -12.62
CA PRO A 139 0.45 0.92 -13.93
C PRO A 139 -0.14 2.24 -14.41
N LYS A 140 0.20 2.59 -15.66
CA LYS A 140 -0.47 3.65 -16.39
C LYS A 140 -1.83 3.19 -16.87
N ARG A 141 -2.71 4.15 -17.17
CA ARG A 141 -4.05 3.89 -17.69
C ARG A 141 -3.99 3.06 -18.98
N GLY A 142 -4.82 2.02 -19.06
CA GLY A 142 -4.94 1.14 -20.22
C GLY A 142 -5.04 -0.34 -19.87
N ALA A 143 -5.13 -1.18 -20.89
CA ALA A 143 -5.05 -2.63 -20.73
C ALA A 143 -3.60 -3.03 -20.41
N LEU A 144 -3.43 -3.88 -19.39
CA LEU A 144 -2.12 -4.43 -19.00
C LEU A 144 -1.88 -5.81 -19.66
N THR A 145 -2.95 -6.50 -20.03
CA THR A 145 -2.93 -7.79 -20.72
C THR A 145 -3.39 -7.67 -22.17
N LYS A 146 -3.20 -8.75 -22.96
CA LYS A 146 -3.59 -8.81 -24.37
C LYS A 146 -5.11 -8.83 -24.55
N LEU A 147 -5.83 -9.49 -23.65
CA LEU A 147 -7.29 -9.56 -23.70
C LEU A 147 -7.91 -8.29 -23.13
N SER A 148 -9.01 -7.88 -23.76
CA SER A 148 -9.85 -6.78 -23.31
C SER A 148 -11.17 -7.31 -22.74
N PRO A 149 -11.77 -6.64 -21.74
CA PRO A 149 -13.07 -7.03 -21.22
C PRO A 149 -14.16 -6.97 -22.32
N THR A 150 -15.10 -7.91 -22.25
CA THR A 150 -16.35 -7.87 -23.02
C THR A 150 -17.26 -6.73 -22.56
N LYS A 151 -18.33 -6.45 -23.31
CA LYS A 151 -19.32 -5.42 -22.93
C LYS A 151 -19.94 -5.69 -21.55
N SER A 152 -20.33 -6.93 -21.25
CA SER A 152 -20.93 -7.28 -19.96
C SER A 152 -19.93 -7.09 -18.81
N GLN A 153 -18.67 -7.49 -19.02
CA GLN A 153 -17.62 -7.28 -18.03
C GLN A 153 -17.34 -5.80 -17.80
N TRP A 154 -17.37 -4.97 -18.85
CA TRP A 154 -17.28 -3.51 -18.70
C TRP A 154 -18.42 -2.92 -17.87
N GLU A 155 -19.63 -3.41 -18.05
CA GLU A 155 -20.77 -2.99 -17.24
C GLU A 155 -20.59 -3.35 -15.75
N ASP A 156 -20.05 -4.53 -15.46
CA ASP A 156 -19.70 -4.97 -14.10
C ASP A 156 -18.55 -4.15 -13.50
N ILE A 157 -17.52 -3.84 -14.29
CA ILE A 157 -16.41 -2.97 -13.86
C ILE A 157 -16.94 -1.60 -13.45
N LEU A 158 -17.76 -0.96 -14.30
CA LEU A 158 -18.29 0.37 -14.03
C LEU A 158 -19.24 0.39 -12.82
N PHE A 159 -20.05 -0.65 -12.65
CA PHE A 159 -20.89 -0.81 -11.47
C PHE A 159 -20.04 -1.03 -10.21
N GLY A 160 -19.12 -1.99 -10.25
CA GLY A 160 -18.22 -2.32 -9.15
C GLY A 160 -17.33 -1.16 -8.74
N TRP A 161 -16.91 -0.32 -9.69
CA TRP A 161 -16.12 0.87 -9.42
C TRP A 161 -16.84 1.86 -8.51
N LYS A 162 -18.12 2.12 -8.77
CA LYS A 162 -18.94 3.00 -7.93
C LYS A 162 -19.06 2.44 -6.51
N VAL A 163 -19.33 1.13 -6.39
CA VAL A 163 -19.45 0.45 -5.10
C VAL A 163 -18.11 0.48 -4.34
N ALA A 164 -16.99 0.20 -5.01
CA ALA A 164 -15.66 0.19 -4.42
C ALA A 164 -15.25 1.58 -3.92
N LYS A 165 -15.57 2.65 -4.67
CA LYS A 165 -15.31 4.03 -4.22
C LYS A 165 -16.13 4.41 -2.99
N THR A 166 -17.39 3.98 -2.92
CA THR A 166 -18.23 4.17 -1.72
C THR A 166 -17.66 3.40 -0.52
N LEU A 167 -17.31 2.13 -0.69
CA LEU A 167 -16.70 1.30 0.36
C LEU A 167 -15.41 1.94 0.90
N ALA A 168 -14.55 2.40 -0.01
CA ALA A 168 -13.29 3.06 0.33
C ALA A 168 -13.48 4.42 1.01
N SER A 169 -14.58 5.14 0.74
CA SER A 169 -14.88 6.40 1.44
C SER A 169 -15.22 6.22 2.92
N PHE A 170 -15.64 5.02 3.33
CA PHE A 170 -15.88 4.66 4.73
C PHE A 170 -14.66 3.98 5.39
N ASP A 171 -13.52 3.88 4.71
CA ASP A 171 -12.31 3.18 5.21
C ASP A 171 -12.57 1.71 5.60
N ILE A 172 -13.51 1.04 4.90
CA ILE A 172 -13.88 -0.36 5.18
C ILE A 172 -12.99 -1.32 4.38
N GLY A 173 -12.81 -1.06 3.09
CA GLY A 173 -12.07 -1.91 2.16
C GLY A 173 -11.89 -1.23 0.81
N LEU A 174 -11.02 -1.81 -0.02
CA LEU A 174 -10.59 -1.22 -1.30
C LEU A 174 -11.04 -2.06 -2.50
N THR A 175 -11.52 -3.28 -2.26
CA THR A 175 -11.87 -4.28 -3.27
C THR A 175 -13.35 -4.64 -3.20
N VAL A 176 -13.96 -4.76 -4.38
CA VAL A 176 -15.33 -5.25 -4.56
C VAL A 176 -15.32 -6.31 -5.66
N VAL A 177 -16.13 -7.35 -5.46
CA VAL A 177 -16.37 -8.40 -6.44
C VAL A 177 -17.82 -8.33 -6.93
N VAL A 178 -17.99 -8.31 -8.25
CA VAL A 178 -19.28 -8.15 -8.92
C VAL A 178 -19.46 -9.25 -9.96
N LYS A 179 -20.70 -9.72 -10.15
CA LYS A 179 -21.10 -10.54 -11.29
C LYS A 179 -22.51 -10.14 -11.70
N ASP A 180 -22.71 -9.80 -12.97
CA ASP A 180 -24.02 -9.40 -13.53
C ASP A 180 -24.68 -8.25 -12.74
N LYS A 181 -23.87 -7.25 -12.36
CA LYS A 181 -24.24 -6.09 -11.51
C LYS A 181 -24.76 -6.46 -10.12
N VAL A 182 -24.51 -7.68 -9.66
CA VAL A 182 -24.75 -8.10 -8.28
C VAL A 182 -23.45 -8.00 -7.50
N VAL A 183 -23.48 -7.34 -6.35
CA VAL A 183 -22.35 -7.33 -5.41
C VAL A 183 -22.26 -8.70 -4.75
N ILE A 184 -21.17 -9.41 -5.01
CA ILE A 184 -20.92 -10.76 -4.48
C ILE A 184 -20.15 -10.70 -3.16
N ALA A 185 -19.10 -9.87 -3.12
CA ALA A 185 -18.26 -9.71 -1.95
C ALA A 185 -17.71 -8.27 -1.88
N LEU A 186 -17.65 -7.76 -0.66
CA LEU A 186 -16.98 -6.51 -0.29
C LEU A 186 -15.81 -6.88 0.61
N GLU A 187 -14.65 -6.25 0.38
CA GLU A 187 -13.49 -6.37 1.27
C GLU A 187 -13.79 -5.71 2.62
N GLY A 188 -13.51 -6.44 3.69
CA GLY A 188 -13.43 -5.91 5.04
C GLY A 188 -12.05 -6.13 5.64
N ILE A 189 -12.02 -6.38 6.95
CA ILE A 189 -10.77 -6.58 7.69
C ILE A 189 -9.99 -7.83 7.25
N GLU A 190 -10.65 -8.79 6.59
CA GLU A 190 -10.02 -10.01 6.09
C GLU A 190 -9.04 -9.77 4.94
N GLY A 191 -9.22 -8.67 4.21
CA GLY A 191 -8.39 -8.28 3.08
C GLY A 191 -8.74 -8.97 1.75
N THR A 192 -8.13 -8.43 0.69
CA THR A 192 -8.41 -8.74 -0.72
C THR A 192 -8.41 -10.24 -1.05
N ASP A 193 -7.45 -11.00 -0.54
CA ASP A 193 -7.32 -12.42 -0.89
C ASP A 193 -8.48 -13.26 -0.36
N GLU A 194 -8.89 -13.06 0.90
CA GLU A 194 -10.05 -13.75 1.47
C GLU A 194 -11.37 -13.32 0.81
N THR A 195 -11.45 -12.05 0.39
CA THR A 195 -12.60 -11.56 -0.41
C THR A 195 -12.71 -12.29 -1.76
N ILE A 196 -11.60 -12.49 -2.48
CA ILE A 196 -11.58 -13.21 -3.76
C ILE A 196 -11.99 -14.67 -3.58
N LYS A 197 -11.47 -15.35 -2.54
CA LYS A 197 -11.81 -16.76 -2.24
C LYS A 197 -13.31 -16.91 -2.02
N ARG A 198 -13.87 -16.11 -1.12
CA ARG A 198 -15.30 -16.11 -0.79
C ARG A 198 -16.17 -15.84 -2.03
N ALA A 199 -15.77 -14.93 -2.91
CA ALA A 199 -16.52 -14.68 -4.14
C ALA A 199 -16.48 -15.86 -5.11
N GLY A 200 -15.33 -16.54 -5.22
CA GLY A 200 -15.20 -17.77 -6.00
C GLY A 200 -16.14 -18.87 -5.53
N ASP A 201 -16.21 -19.08 -4.21
CA ASP A 201 -17.07 -20.11 -3.60
C ASP A 201 -18.56 -19.81 -3.83
N LEU A 202 -18.96 -18.54 -3.88
CA LEU A 202 -20.36 -18.12 -4.05
C LEU A 202 -20.84 -18.11 -5.51
N THR A 203 -19.95 -18.01 -6.49
CA THR A 203 -20.32 -17.73 -7.90
C THR A 203 -19.96 -18.82 -8.89
N ALA A 204 -19.15 -19.80 -8.47
CA ALA A 204 -18.50 -20.77 -9.34
C ALA A 204 -17.71 -20.11 -10.51
N GLY A 205 -17.18 -18.90 -10.29
CA GLY A 205 -16.39 -18.15 -11.27
C GLY A 205 -17.17 -17.10 -12.08
N GLY A 206 -16.50 -16.49 -13.05
CA GLY A 206 -17.06 -15.51 -13.98
C GLY A 206 -17.17 -14.08 -13.44
N PHE A 207 -16.71 -13.81 -12.22
CA PHE A 207 -16.86 -12.52 -11.56
C PHE A 207 -15.75 -11.52 -11.90
N VAL A 208 -16.09 -10.24 -11.86
CA VAL A 208 -15.16 -9.11 -12.00
C VAL A 208 -14.69 -8.67 -10.62
N VAL A 209 -13.39 -8.42 -10.49
CA VAL A 209 -12.80 -7.81 -9.29
C VAL A 209 -12.39 -6.38 -9.60
N VAL A 210 -12.84 -5.43 -8.78
CA VAL A 210 -12.49 -4.01 -8.88
C VAL A 210 -11.77 -3.59 -7.61
N LYS A 211 -10.56 -3.03 -7.75
CA LYS A 211 -9.78 -2.49 -6.62
C LYS A 211 -9.42 -1.03 -6.87
N VAL A 212 -9.73 -0.17 -5.91
CA VAL A 212 -9.57 1.29 -6.04
C VAL A 212 -8.76 1.86 -4.88
N ALA A 213 -8.23 3.07 -5.07
CA ALA A 213 -7.75 3.89 -3.98
C ALA A 213 -8.91 4.65 -3.32
N ARG A 214 -8.70 5.09 -2.08
CA ARG A 214 -9.63 5.98 -1.39
C ARG A 214 -9.83 7.28 -2.20
N PRO A 215 -11.03 7.89 -2.24
CA PRO A 215 -11.29 9.10 -3.02
C PRO A 215 -10.34 10.27 -2.69
N HIS A 216 -10.02 10.46 -1.41
CA HIS A 216 -9.12 11.50 -0.91
C HIS A 216 -7.83 10.91 -0.34
N GLN A 217 -7.30 9.88 -1.01
CA GLN A 217 -6.06 9.22 -0.58
C GLN A 217 -4.92 10.23 -0.50
N ASP A 218 -4.35 10.40 0.70
CA ASP A 218 -3.08 11.08 0.87
C ASP A 218 -1.97 10.15 0.37
N LEU A 219 -1.28 10.59 -0.68
CA LEU A 219 -0.30 9.78 -1.40
C LEU A 219 1.00 9.57 -0.61
N ARG A 220 1.16 10.24 0.54
CA ARG A 220 2.25 10.00 1.49
C ARG A 220 2.08 8.69 2.26
N PHE A 221 0.91 8.06 2.19
CA PHE A 221 0.58 6.82 2.87
C PHE A 221 0.32 5.66 1.91
N GLU A 222 0.08 4.48 2.49
CA GLU A 222 -0.06 3.22 1.76
C GLU A 222 -1.13 3.27 0.66
N LEU A 223 -0.72 2.80 -0.52
CA LEU A 223 -1.58 2.63 -1.69
C LEU A 223 -2.14 1.21 -1.77
N PRO A 224 -3.28 1.02 -2.44
CA PRO A 224 -3.74 -0.30 -2.84
C PRO A 224 -2.63 -1.09 -3.54
N VAL A 225 -2.48 -2.36 -3.16
CA VAL A 225 -1.47 -3.27 -3.74
C VAL A 225 -2.15 -4.43 -4.46
N VAL A 226 -1.63 -4.78 -5.63
CA VAL A 226 -1.86 -6.05 -6.34
C VAL A 226 -0.50 -6.67 -6.64
N GLY A 227 -0.42 -8.01 -6.67
CA GLY A 227 0.78 -8.69 -7.09
C GLY A 227 0.49 -10.02 -7.77
N LEU A 228 1.56 -10.74 -8.14
CA LEU A 228 1.46 -12.07 -8.78
C LEU A 228 0.58 -13.04 -7.99
N ASN A 229 0.65 -13.03 -6.66
CA ASN A 229 -0.18 -13.91 -5.82
C ASN A 229 -1.68 -13.61 -5.94
N THR A 230 -2.06 -12.32 -5.97
CA THR A 230 -3.44 -11.90 -6.23
C THR A 230 -3.90 -12.38 -7.60
N VAL A 231 -3.07 -12.25 -8.63
CA VAL A 231 -3.39 -12.74 -9.99
C VAL A 231 -3.53 -14.27 -10.02
N LYS A 232 -2.66 -15.02 -9.35
CA LYS A 232 -2.78 -16.48 -9.20
C LYS A 232 -4.10 -16.86 -8.54
N LEU A 233 -4.51 -16.12 -7.51
CA LEU A 233 -5.75 -16.37 -6.80
C LEU A 233 -6.97 -16.08 -7.67
N LEU A 234 -6.96 -14.99 -8.42
CA LEU A 234 -8.01 -14.65 -9.38
C LEU A 234 -8.21 -15.75 -10.42
N VAL A 235 -7.11 -16.25 -11.01
CA VAL A 235 -7.16 -17.37 -11.95
C VAL A 235 -7.70 -18.64 -11.27
N LYS A 236 -7.19 -18.98 -10.09
CA LYS A 236 -7.63 -20.16 -9.33
C LYS A 236 -9.13 -20.15 -9.06
N HIS A 237 -9.69 -18.98 -8.73
CA HIS A 237 -11.11 -18.80 -8.46
C HIS A 237 -11.92 -18.39 -9.71
N GLN A 238 -11.35 -18.50 -10.91
CA GLN A 238 -12.02 -18.25 -12.18
C GLN A 238 -12.63 -16.84 -12.29
N ALA A 239 -11.94 -15.83 -11.77
CA ALA A 239 -12.29 -14.43 -12.01
C ALA A 239 -12.21 -14.13 -13.52
N SER A 240 -13.10 -13.27 -14.00
CA SER A 240 -13.22 -12.95 -15.41
C SER A 240 -12.52 -11.65 -15.81
N VAL A 241 -12.29 -10.73 -14.86
CA VAL A 241 -11.49 -9.50 -15.05
C VAL A 241 -10.93 -9.01 -13.70
N LEU A 242 -9.75 -8.40 -13.72
CA LEU A 242 -9.28 -7.49 -12.68
C LEU A 242 -9.20 -6.05 -13.20
N ALA A 243 -9.94 -5.13 -12.58
CA ALA A 243 -9.82 -3.69 -12.81
C ALA A 243 -9.19 -3.02 -11.59
N ILE A 244 -8.14 -2.23 -11.82
CA ILE A 244 -7.43 -1.45 -10.81
C ILE A 244 -7.44 0.04 -11.15
N GLU A 245 -7.18 0.90 -10.18
CA GLU A 245 -7.03 2.33 -10.42
C GLU A 245 -5.61 2.68 -10.86
N ALA A 246 -5.50 3.30 -12.05
CA ALA A 246 -4.25 3.71 -12.62
C ALA A 246 -3.57 4.76 -11.75
N GLU A 247 -2.23 4.75 -11.73
CA GLU A 247 -1.39 5.74 -11.02
C GLU A 247 -1.56 5.78 -9.49
N LYS A 248 -2.46 4.95 -8.95
CA LYS A 248 -2.82 4.89 -7.52
C LYS A 248 -2.86 3.46 -6.98
N THR A 249 -2.46 2.47 -7.77
CA THR A 249 -2.32 1.08 -7.34
C THR A 249 -0.88 0.65 -7.59
N LEU A 250 -0.25 0.04 -6.60
CA LEU A 250 1.05 -0.61 -6.77
C LEU A 250 0.83 -2.02 -7.31
N PHE A 251 1.60 -2.40 -8.32
CA PHE A 251 1.58 -3.72 -8.94
C PHE A 251 2.96 -4.38 -8.82
N PHE A 252 3.12 -5.23 -7.81
CA PHE A 252 4.34 -6.00 -7.61
C PHE A 252 4.44 -7.18 -8.58
N ASP A 253 5.67 -7.47 -9.00
CA ASP A 253 6.00 -8.50 -9.99
C ASP A 253 5.20 -8.36 -11.31
N ILE A 254 4.93 -7.11 -11.72
CA ILE A 254 4.01 -6.77 -12.82
C ILE A 254 4.27 -7.59 -14.10
N HIS A 255 5.53 -7.77 -14.49
CA HIS A 255 5.89 -8.55 -15.67
C HIS A 255 5.50 -10.03 -15.55
N GLN A 256 5.80 -10.66 -14.40
CA GLN A 256 5.43 -12.05 -14.15
C GLN A 256 3.92 -12.21 -14.03
N ALA A 257 3.25 -11.27 -13.37
CA ALA A 257 1.81 -11.25 -13.19
C ALA A 257 1.06 -11.10 -14.53
N ILE A 258 1.49 -10.17 -15.40
CA ILE A 258 0.92 -9.99 -16.74
C ILE A 258 1.16 -11.22 -17.61
N SER A 259 2.37 -11.79 -17.59
CA SER A 259 2.66 -13.01 -18.33
C SER A 259 1.76 -14.16 -17.89
N PHE A 260 1.61 -14.36 -16.57
CA PHE A 260 0.74 -15.39 -16.01
C PHE A 260 -0.73 -15.16 -16.34
N ALA A 261 -1.22 -13.92 -16.25
CA ALA A 261 -2.59 -13.55 -16.58
C ALA A 261 -2.90 -13.82 -18.06
N ASN A 262 -1.99 -13.44 -18.98
CA ASN A 262 -2.13 -13.72 -20.41
C ASN A 262 -2.22 -15.22 -20.70
N SER A 263 -1.36 -16.04 -20.08
CA SER A 263 -1.38 -17.50 -20.26
C SER A 263 -2.67 -18.16 -19.74
N ASN A 264 -3.38 -17.51 -18.82
CA ASN A 264 -4.63 -18.00 -18.23
C ASN A 264 -5.87 -17.22 -18.69
N SER A 265 -5.74 -16.41 -19.76
CA SER A 265 -6.84 -15.63 -20.33
C SER A 265 -7.58 -14.71 -19.34
N LEU A 266 -6.86 -14.11 -18.37
CA LEU A 266 -7.40 -13.13 -17.44
C LEU A 266 -7.11 -11.70 -17.93
N PRO A 267 -8.11 -10.91 -18.35
CA PRO A 267 -7.96 -9.49 -18.60
C PRO A 267 -7.61 -8.71 -17.32
N ILE A 268 -6.59 -7.85 -17.40
CA ILE A 268 -6.25 -6.87 -16.36
C ILE A 268 -6.17 -5.49 -17.01
N LEU A 269 -6.82 -4.51 -16.37
CA LEU A 269 -6.83 -3.12 -16.82
C LEU A 269 -6.62 -2.14 -15.67
N ALA A 270 -5.98 -1.02 -15.98
CA ALA A 270 -5.85 0.14 -15.11
C ALA A 270 -6.69 1.30 -15.67
N LEU A 271 -7.61 1.82 -14.84
CA LEU A 271 -8.59 2.85 -15.22
C LEU A 271 -8.19 4.25 -14.76
#